data_AF-A0A450YML9-F1
#
_entry.id   AF-A0A450YML9-F1
#
_cell.length_a   1.000
_cell.length_b   1.000
_cell.length_c   1.000
_cell.angle_alpha   90.00
_cell.angle_beta   90.00
_cell.angle_gamma   90.00
#
_symmetry.space_group_name_H-M   'P 1'
#
loop_
_entity.id
_entity.type
_entity.pdbx_description
1 polymer ?
#
loop_
_entity_poly.entity_id
_entity_poly.type
_entity_poly.pdbx_seq_one_letter_code
_entity_poly.pdbx_strand_id
1 'polypeptide(L)'
;MYLIVTARKGTSSLQLSKELGIRQASAWFLMHRIREACSSNDPLLQNVVEIDETHVGGKEKNKHSKKKLCAGRGAVGKQAVVGIRERDTGTVKASTVSDTTRETLHSMVIDNVDPGSTVCSDEHKGYIGLNLIGYVHKSVNHSADMF
;
A
#
# COMPACT_ATOMS: atom_id res chain seq x y z
N MET A 1 -5.28 -15.10 20.06
CA MET A 1 -5.36 -13.90 19.19
C MET A 1 -4.51 -12.75 19.74
N TYR A 2 -4.53 -12.49 21.06
CA TYR A 2 -3.75 -11.44 21.72
C TYR A 2 -2.28 -11.31 21.25
N LEU A 3 -1.48 -12.39 21.35
CA LEU A 3 -0.05 -12.38 21.03
C LEU A 3 0.32 -11.96 19.59
N ILE A 4 -0.57 -12.19 18.63
CA ILE A 4 -0.35 -11.81 17.23
C ILE A 4 -0.74 -10.35 17.00
N VAL A 5 -1.81 -9.88 17.63
CA VAL A 5 -2.36 -8.53 17.43
C VAL A 5 -1.57 -7.47 18.19
N THR A 6 -1.03 -7.79 19.38
CA THR A 6 -0.29 -6.81 20.19
C THR A 6 1.18 -6.66 19.79
N ALA A 7 1.72 -7.56 18.97
CA ALA A 7 3.10 -7.52 18.53
C ALA A 7 3.29 -6.45 17.43
N ARG A 8 3.77 -5.26 17.82
CA ARG A 8 4.00 -4.13 16.90
C ARG A 8 4.89 -4.42 15.68
N LYS A 9 5.78 -5.42 15.78
CA LYS A 9 6.70 -5.84 14.71
C LYS A 9 6.29 -7.16 14.04
N GLY A 10 5.12 -7.68 14.40
CA GLY A 10 4.71 -9.06 14.11
C GLY A 10 5.45 -10.08 14.99
N THR A 11 4.91 -11.30 15.02
CA THR A 11 5.46 -12.43 15.79
C THR A 11 5.97 -13.49 14.81
N SER A 12 7.16 -14.04 15.05
CA SER A 12 7.65 -15.17 14.27
C SER A 12 6.96 -16.47 14.69
N SER A 13 6.80 -17.42 13.77
CA SER A 13 6.23 -18.74 14.10
C SER A 13 7.04 -19.51 15.13
N LEU A 14 8.37 -19.32 15.14
CA LEU A 14 9.29 -19.86 16.14
C LEU A 14 9.05 -19.28 17.54
N GLN A 15 8.80 -17.97 17.62
CA GLN A 15 8.47 -17.33 18.89
C GLN A 15 7.10 -17.79 19.38
N LEU A 16 6.10 -17.79 18.50
CA LEU A 16 4.75 -18.25 18.83
C LEU A 16 4.75 -19.73 19.25
N SER A 17 5.56 -20.58 18.63
CA SER A 17 5.66 -21.99 19.01
C SER A 17 6.24 -22.18 20.42
N LYS A 18 7.18 -21.33 20.83
CA LYS A 18 7.74 -21.34 22.19
C LYS A 18 6.73 -20.82 23.21
N GLU A 19 6.02 -19.74 22.90
CA GLU A 19 5.01 -19.15 23.78
C GLU A 19 3.80 -20.08 23.98
N LEU A 20 3.39 -20.83 22.96
CA LEU A 20 2.26 -21.77 23.01
C LEU A 20 2.64 -23.21 23.37
N GLY A 21 3.94 -23.54 23.41
CA GLY A 21 4.40 -24.92 23.67
C GLY A 21 4.05 -25.93 22.57
N ILE A 22 3.86 -25.48 21.32
CA ILE A 22 3.48 -26.33 20.19
C ILE A 22 4.63 -26.47 19.19
N ARG A 23 4.49 -27.40 18.23
CA ARG A 23 5.44 -27.51 17.11
C ARG A 23 5.40 -26.25 16.23
N GLN A 24 6.56 -25.79 15.75
CA GLN A 24 6.69 -24.63 14.87
C GLN A 24 5.79 -24.72 13.62
N ALA A 25 5.68 -25.89 13.00
CA ALA A 25 4.79 -26.09 11.85
C ALA A 25 3.30 -25.86 12.20
N SER A 26 2.88 -26.23 13.41
CA SER A 26 1.51 -25.99 13.87
C SER A 26 1.27 -24.50 14.17
N ALA A 27 2.26 -23.81 14.76
CA ALA A 27 2.22 -22.37 14.96
C ALA A 27 2.17 -21.60 13.63
N TRP A 28 2.94 -22.05 12.64
CA TRP A 28 2.92 -21.50 11.28
C TRP A 28 1.55 -21.64 10.63
N PHE A 29 0.97 -22.84 10.67
CA PHE A 29 -0.35 -23.11 10.13
C PHE A 29 -1.44 -22.27 10.80
N LEU A 30 -1.40 -22.18 12.14
CA LEU A 30 -2.32 -21.34 12.91
C LEU A 30 -2.20 -19.86 12.54
N MET A 31 -0.98 -19.34 12.43
CA MET A 31 -0.75 -17.95 12.02
C MET A 31 -1.35 -17.62 10.66
N HIS A 32 -1.23 -18.52 9.67
CA HIS A 32 -1.83 -18.33 8.37
C HIS A 32 -3.36 -18.26 8.44
N ARG A 33 -4.00 -19.16 9.20
CA ARG A 33 -5.46 -19.16 9.36
C ARG A 33 -5.98 -17.91 10.05
N ILE A 34 -5.27 -17.42 11.06
CA ILE A 34 -5.65 -16.17 11.75
C ILE A 34 -5.53 -14.98 10.80
N ARG A 35 -4.45 -14.89 10.02
CA ARG A 35 -4.29 -13.80 9.03
C ARG A 35 -5.38 -13.83 7.97
N GLU A 36 -5.70 -15.01 7.46
CA GLU A 36 -6.78 -15.19 6.49
C GLU A 36 -8.14 -14.80 7.09
N ALA A 37 -8.43 -15.22 8.33
CA ALA A 37 -9.67 -14.85 9.00
C ALA A 37 -9.75 -13.35 9.32
N CYS A 38 -8.60 -12.67 9.46
CA CYS A 38 -8.50 -11.22 9.62
C CYS A 38 -8.48 -10.47 8.28
N SER A 39 -8.50 -11.17 7.15
CA SER A 39 -8.65 -10.57 5.84
C SER A 39 -10.12 -10.20 5.63
N SER A 40 -10.58 -9.14 6.31
CA SER A 40 -11.89 -8.55 6.06
C SER A 40 -11.92 -7.86 4.69
N ASN A 41 -13.10 -7.85 4.07
CA ASN A 41 -13.41 -6.87 3.03
C ASN A 41 -13.53 -5.52 3.71
N ASP A 42 -12.41 -4.83 3.87
CA ASP A 42 -12.39 -3.50 4.45
C ASP A 42 -13.30 -2.59 3.62
N PRO A 43 -14.22 -1.83 4.26
CA PRO A 43 -15.13 -0.96 3.55
C PRO A 43 -14.35 0.02 2.67
N LEU A 44 -15.00 0.53 1.62
CA LEU A 44 -14.41 1.60 0.81
C LEU A 44 -14.09 2.80 1.70
N LEU A 45 -12.97 3.45 1.42
CA LEU A 45 -12.56 4.69 2.08
C LEU A 45 -13.47 5.83 1.58
N GLN A 46 -13.83 6.75 2.47
CA GLN A 46 -14.84 7.78 2.19
C GLN A 46 -14.30 9.20 2.44
N ASN A 47 -15.12 10.20 2.10
CA ASN A 47 -14.90 11.61 2.39
C ASN A 47 -13.66 12.19 1.74
N VAL A 48 -12.55 12.27 2.48
CA VAL A 48 -11.29 12.87 2.03
C VAL A 48 -10.20 11.81 2.14
N VAL A 49 -9.66 11.43 0.98
CA VAL A 49 -8.60 10.44 0.88
C VAL A 49 -7.34 11.05 0.26
N GLU A 50 -6.20 10.68 0.79
CA GLU A 50 -4.86 11.03 0.30
C GLU A 50 -4.29 9.82 -0.44
N ILE A 51 -3.75 10.03 -1.63
CA ILE A 51 -3.17 8.96 -2.45
C ILE A 51 -1.74 9.33 -2.83
N ASP A 52 -0.82 8.40 -2.60
CA ASP A 52 0.59 8.53 -2.92
C ASP A 52 1.14 7.22 -3.48
N GLU A 53 2.16 7.32 -4.34
CA GLU A 53 2.88 6.19 -4.90
C GLU A 53 4.34 6.16 -4.43
N THR A 54 4.78 4.98 -3.99
CA THR A 54 6.15 4.77 -3.55
C THR A 54 6.79 3.59 -4.25
N HIS A 55 8.09 3.71 -4.53
CA HIS A 55 8.85 2.68 -5.22
C HIS A 55 9.75 1.94 -4.22
N VAL A 56 9.34 0.74 -3.85
CA VAL A 56 10.04 -0.12 -2.89
C VAL A 56 11.02 -1.03 -3.60
N GLY A 57 12.29 -0.93 -3.24
CA GLY A 57 13.33 -1.82 -3.77
C GLY A 57 14.74 -1.37 -3.42
N GLY A 58 15.69 -2.30 -3.60
CA GLY A 58 17.11 -2.03 -3.35
C GLY A 58 17.67 -0.95 -4.27
N LYS A 59 18.56 -0.10 -3.75
CA LYS A 59 19.30 0.88 -4.55
C LYS A 59 20.06 0.17 -5.66
N GLU A 60 19.95 0.66 -6.89
CA GLU A 60 20.56 0.03 -8.06
C GLU A 60 22.09 -0.13 -7.90
N LYS A 61 22.75 0.85 -7.27
CA LYS A 61 24.18 0.78 -6.95
C LYS A 61 24.57 -0.43 -6.10
N ASN A 62 23.67 -0.91 -5.24
CA ASN A 62 23.88 -2.03 -4.33
C ASN A 62 23.46 -3.37 -4.95
N LYS A 63 22.86 -3.40 -6.15
CA LYS A 63 22.53 -4.66 -6.82
C LYS A 63 23.80 -5.30 -7.39
N HIS A 64 23.84 -6.64 -7.40
CA HIS A 64 24.90 -7.40 -8.06
C HIS A 64 24.98 -7.01 -9.55
N SER A 65 26.19 -6.92 -10.13
CA SER A 65 26.42 -6.37 -11.48
C SER A 65 25.48 -6.97 -12.55
N LYS A 66 25.31 -8.30 -12.55
CA LYS A 66 24.40 -9.03 -13.47
C LYS A 66 22.90 -8.73 -13.32
N LYS A 67 22.47 -8.07 -12.24
CA LYS A 67 21.07 -7.73 -11.93
C LYS A 67 20.79 -6.23 -12.02
N LYS A 68 21.79 -5.43 -12.42
CA LYS A 68 21.61 -4.00 -12.68
C LYS A 68 20.96 -3.86 -14.05
N LEU A 69 19.83 -3.17 -14.10
CA LEU A 69 19.14 -2.85 -15.34
C LEU A 69 19.82 -1.68 -16.06
N CYS A 70 20.58 -0.85 -15.33
CA CYS A 70 21.32 0.30 -15.85
C CYS A 70 20.48 1.23 -16.75
N ALA A 71 19.17 1.20 -16.56
CA ALA A 71 18.20 1.89 -17.37
C ALA A 71 17.50 2.94 -16.50
N GLY A 72 17.60 4.20 -16.89
CA GLY A 72 16.72 5.26 -16.40
C GLY A 72 16.91 5.72 -14.94
N ARG A 73 15.88 6.45 -14.46
CA ARG A 73 15.83 7.11 -13.15
C ARG A 73 15.60 6.10 -12.03
N GLY A 74 15.83 6.51 -10.78
CA GLY A 74 15.87 5.64 -9.57
C GLY A 74 14.62 4.82 -9.23
N ALA A 75 13.56 4.83 -10.04
CA ALA A 75 12.38 3.96 -9.96
C ALA A 75 12.54 2.63 -10.72
N VAL A 76 13.47 2.55 -11.69
CA VAL A 76 13.60 1.38 -12.55
C VAL A 76 14.06 0.15 -11.76
N GLY A 77 13.33 -0.96 -11.92
CA GLY A 77 13.60 -2.22 -11.23
C GLY A 77 13.22 -2.23 -9.75
N LYS A 78 12.27 -1.37 -9.35
CA LYS A 78 11.62 -1.37 -8.04
C LYS A 78 10.14 -1.73 -8.17
N GLN A 79 9.56 -2.24 -7.11
CA GLN A 79 8.13 -2.52 -7.02
C GLN A 79 7.39 -1.23 -6.69
N ALA A 80 6.45 -0.81 -7.54
CA ALA A 80 5.55 0.28 -7.21
C ALA A 80 4.50 -0.20 -6.19
N VAL A 81 4.23 0.65 -5.21
CA VAL A 81 3.24 0.46 -4.15
C VAL A 81 2.41 1.73 -4.08
N VAL A 82 1.09 1.60 -4.13
CA VAL A 82 0.16 2.72 -3.96
C VAL A 82 -0.40 2.65 -2.55
N GLY A 83 -0.37 3.78 -1.85
CA GLY A 83 -1.00 3.95 -0.54
C GLY A 83 -2.17 4.92 -0.65
N ILE A 84 -3.31 4.55 -0.09
CA ILE A 84 -4.51 5.37 0.02
C ILE A 84 -4.85 5.50 1.49
N ARG A 85 -5.01 6.73 1.98
CA ARG A 85 -5.30 7.01 3.38
C ARG A 85 -6.53 7.88 3.51
N GLU A 86 -7.51 7.45 4.29
CA GLU A 86 -8.63 8.29 4.69
C GLU A 86 -8.19 9.23 5.82
N ARG A 87 -8.48 10.53 5.66
CA ARG A 87 -8.00 11.58 6.57
C ARG A 87 -8.68 11.51 7.95
N ASP A 88 -9.99 11.27 7.99
CA ASP A 88 -10.79 11.33 9.21
C ASP A 88 -10.60 10.10 10.09
N THR A 89 -10.65 8.90 9.50
CA THR A 89 -10.50 7.64 10.24
C THR A 89 -9.03 7.25 10.43
N GLY A 90 -8.13 7.78 9.60
CA GLY A 90 -6.73 7.36 9.54
C GLY A 90 -6.54 5.95 8.93
N THR A 91 -7.59 5.37 8.34
CA THR A 91 -7.53 4.04 7.71
C THR A 91 -6.65 4.11 6.46
N VAL A 92 -5.74 3.14 6.33
CA VAL A 92 -4.79 3.07 5.21
C VAL A 92 -4.99 1.75 4.47
N LYS A 93 -5.11 1.84 3.15
CA LYS A 93 -5.04 0.70 2.22
C LYS A 93 -3.81 0.85 1.36
N ALA A 94 -3.03 -0.22 1.22
CA ALA A 94 -1.84 -0.23 0.38
C ALA A 94 -1.78 -1.50 -0.46
N SER A 95 -1.45 -1.36 -1.73
CA SER A 95 -1.31 -2.49 -2.64
C SER A 95 -0.09 -2.33 -3.54
N THR A 96 0.45 -3.46 -3.99
CA THR A 96 1.49 -3.49 -5.01
C THR A 96 0.87 -3.36 -6.39
N VAL A 97 1.38 -2.44 -7.21
CA VAL A 97 0.94 -2.25 -8.60
C VAL A 97 2.07 -2.57 -9.58
N SER A 98 1.73 -3.11 -10.75
CA SER A 98 2.72 -3.41 -11.80
C SER A 98 3.38 -2.16 -12.37
N ASP A 99 2.62 -1.07 -12.41
CA ASP A 99 2.97 0.20 -13.01
C ASP A 99 2.15 1.34 -12.40
N THR A 100 2.59 2.57 -12.65
CA THR A 100 1.92 3.81 -12.22
C THR A 100 1.19 4.46 -13.40
N THR A 101 0.63 3.65 -14.31
CA THR A 101 -0.18 4.18 -15.42
C THR A 101 -1.50 4.74 -14.91
N ARG A 102 -2.15 5.58 -15.72
CA ARG A 102 -3.43 6.18 -15.38
C ARG A 102 -4.49 5.11 -15.13
N GLU A 103 -4.51 4.07 -15.96
CA GLU A 103 -5.45 2.96 -15.89
C GLU A 103 -5.33 2.22 -14.56
N THR A 104 -4.10 1.86 -14.18
CA THR A 104 -3.81 1.15 -12.92
C THR A 104 -4.10 2.01 -11.69
N LEU A 105 -3.79 3.30 -11.74
CA LEU A 105 -4.11 4.22 -10.63
C LEU A 105 -5.63 4.42 -10.51
N HIS A 106 -6.34 4.60 -11.62
CA HIS A 106 -7.79 4.80 -11.62
C HIS A 106 -8.52 3.55 -11.10
N SER A 107 -8.11 2.34 -11.52
CA SER A 107 -8.68 1.11 -10.96
C SER A 107 -8.44 1.01 -9.46
N MET A 108 -7.23 1.36 -8.99
CA MET A 108 -6.92 1.37 -7.56
C MET A 108 -7.81 2.32 -6.76
N VAL A 109 -8.13 3.51 -7.29
CA VAL A 109 -9.09 4.43 -6.64
C VAL A 109 -10.48 3.81 -6.60
N ILE A 110 -10.97 3.28 -7.73
CA ILE A 110 -12.32 2.70 -7.84
C ILE A 110 -12.52 1.53 -6.89
N ASP A 111 -11.52 0.66 -6.76
CA ASP A 111 -11.63 -0.54 -5.92
C ASP A 111 -11.55 -0.24 -4.42
N ASN A 112 -11.09 0.95 -4.02
CA ASN A 112 -10.76 1.26 -2.63
C ASN A 112 -11.45 2.48 -2.05
N VAL A 113 -12.02 3.36 -2.88
CA VAL A 113 -12.61 4.65 -2.49
C VAL A 113 -14.04 4.74 -2.98
N ASP A 114 -14.93 5.26 -2.15
CA ASP A 114 -16.34 5.43 -2.48
C ASP A 114 -16.53 6.57 -3.50
N PRO A 115 -17.36 6.39 -4.56
CA PRO A 115 -17.63 7.43 -5.54
C PRO A 115 -18.14 8.72 -4.89
N GLY A 116 -17.74 9.87 -5.42
CA GLY A 116 -18.06 11.19 -4.85
C GLY A 116 -17.10 11.67 -3.76
N SER A 117 -16.19 10.81 -3.29
CA SER A 117 -15.14 11.22 -2.34
C SER A 117 -14.15 12.22 -2.96
N THR A 118 -13.55 13.04 -2.11
CA THR A 118 -12.45 13.94 -2.46
C THR A 118 -11.13 13.20 -2.42
N VAL A 119 -10.46 13.10 -3.56
CA VAL A 119 -9.15 12.49 -3.71
C VAL A 119 -8.09 13.59 -3.78
N CYS A 120 -7.17 13.59 -2.83
CA CYS A 120 -6.00 14.46 -2.80
C CYS A 120 -4.77 13.66 -3.27
N SER A 121 -4.11 14.14 -4.32
CA SER A 121 -2.86 13.53 -4.81
C SER A 121 -1.84 14.59 -5.19
N ASP A 122 -0.63 14.16 -5.49
CA ASP A 122 0.40 15.01 -6.08
C ASP A 122 0.12 15.31 -7.55
N GLU A 123 1.00 16.11 -8.18
CA GLU A 123 0.95 16.47 -9.61
C GLU A 123 1.30 15.31 -10.57
N HIS A 124 1.23 14.06 -10.12
CA HIS A 124 1.49 12.91 -10.98
C HIS A 124 0.41 12.81 -12.08
N LYS A 125 0.85 12.79 -13.35
CA LYS A 125 -0.04 12.81 -14.53
C LYS A 125 -1.06 11.65 -14.56
N GLY A 126 -0.76 10.55 -13.87
CA GLY A 126 -1.65 9.40 -13.75
C GLY A 126 -2.95 9.68 -13.00
N TYR A 127 -3.02 10.73 -12.17
CA TYR A 127 -4.27 11.12 -11.49
C TYR A 127 -5.15 12.07 -12.31
N ILE A 128 -4.64 12.58 -13.44
CA ILE A 128 -5.44 13.42 -14.33
C ILE A 128 -6.64 12.61 -14.84
N GLY A 129 -7.83 13.19 -14.69
CA GLY A 129 -9.09 12.58 -15.14
C GLY A 129 -9.89 11.86 -14.04
N LEU A 130 -9.44 11.84 -12.78
CA LEU A 130 -10.25 11.35 -11.65
C LEU A 130 -11.61 12.09 -11.54
N ASN A 131 -11.64 13.38 -11.89
CA ASN A 131 -12.88 14.17 -11.97
C ASN A 131 -13.90 13.62 -12.98
N LEU A 132 -13.45 12.95 -14.04
CA LEU A 132 -14.32 12.42 -15.09
C LEU A 132 -14.97 11.08 -14.72
N ILE A 133 -14.43 10.40 -13.71
CA ILE A 133 -14.91 9.08 -13.25
C ILE A 133 -15.65 9.16 -11.90
N GLY A 134 -16.06 10.36 -11.50
CA GLY A 134 -16.97 10.56 -10.36
C GLY A 134 -16.30 10.90 -9.02
N TYR A 135 -15.03 11.33 -9.00
CA TYR A 135 -14.35 11.81 -7.79
C TYR A 135 -14.12 13.31 -7.82
N VAL A 136 -13.93 13.93 -6.66
CA VAL A 136 -13.48 15.32 -6.57
C VAL A 136 -11.96 15.32 -6.40
N HIS A 137 -11.21 15.63 -7.45
CA HIS A 137 -9.75 15.59 -7.44
C HIS A 137 -9.15 16.94 -7.07
N LYS A 138 -8.30 16.95 -6.05
CA LYS A 138 -7.45 18.08 -5.67
C LYS A 138 -5.99 17.68 -5.79
N SER A 139 -5.23 18.45 -6.55
CA SER A 139 -3.77 18.28 -6.64
C SER A 139 -3.07 19.19 -5.63
N VAL A 140 -2.20 18.64 -4.79
CA VAL A 140 -1.31 19.44 -3.93
C VAL A 140 0.01 19.67 -4.67
N ASN A 141 0.39 20.94 -4.82
CA ASN A 141 1.65 21.30 -5.44
C ASN A 141 2.75 21.39 -4.38
N HIS A 142 3.60 20.36 -4.31
CA HIS A 142 4.74 20.31 -3.37
C HIS A 142 5.83 21.36 -3.62
N SER A 143 5.81 22.08 -4.73
CA SER A 143 6.73 23.20 -4.97
C SER A 143 6.26 24.52 -4.35
N ALA A 144 5.03 24.57 -3.83
CA ALA A 144 4.41 25.76 -3.26
C ALA A 144 4.43 25.83 -1.72
N ASP A 145 5.16 24.93 -1.04
CA ASP A 145 5.27 24.86 0.44
C ASP A 145 3.92 24.75 1.17
N MET A 146 2.93 24.14 0.49
CA MET A 146 1.59 23.86 1.02
C MET A 146 1.56 22.39 1.47
N PHE A 147 1.39 22.19 2.79
CA PHE A 147 1.26 20.89 3.45
C PHE A 147 -0.22 20.48 3.60
#